data_AF-A0A3Q7ERK5-F1
#
_entry.id   AF-A0A3Q7ERK5-F1
#
_cell.length_a   1.000
_cell.length_b   1.000
_cell.length_c   1.000
_cell.angle_alpha   90.00
_cell.angle_beta   90.00
_cell.angle_gamma   90.00
#
_symmetry.space_group_name_H-M   'P 1'
#
loop_
_entity.id
_entity.type
_entity.pdbx_description
1 polymer ?
#
loop_
_entity_poly.entity_id
_entity_poly.type
_entity_poly.pdbx_seq_one_letter_code
_entity_poly.pdbx_strand_id
1 'polypeptide(L)'
;MGNSNFYLLYLISLKINKSRLIKEMGRGKIVIQRIDNTTSRQVTFSKRRNGLLKKAKELAILCDAQVGLIIFSSTGKLYEFANNSMKSTIDRYNKIKEENNNMNPMSEVKVT
;
A
#
# COMPACT_ATOMS: atom_id res chain seq x y z
N MET A 1 -9.76 -13.96 -42.60
CA MET A 1 -8.80 -13.01 -42.02
C MET A 1 -9.15 -12.80 -40.55
N GLY A 2 -8.69 -13.69 -39.67
CA GLY A 2 -8.96 -13.62 -38.24
C GLY A 2 -7.68 -13.80 -37.46
N ASN A 3 -7.65 -13.23 -36.26
CA ASN A 3 -6.82 -13.65 -35.12
C ASN A 3 -5.61 -12.81 -34.71
N SER A 4 -5.45 -11.55 -35.13
CA SER A 4 -4.47 -10.65 -34.47
C SER A 4 -4.92 -10.24 -33.05
N ASN A 5 -6.22 -9.96 -32.88
CA ASN A 5 -6.79 -9.56 -31.59
C ASN A 5 -6.92 -10.73 -30.58
N PHE A 6 -7.19 -11.94 -31.10
CA PHE A 6 -7.21 -13.17 -30.29
C PHE A 6 -5.82 -13.52 -29.75
N TYR A 7 -4.77 -13.34 -30.56
CA TYR A 7 -3.39 -13.55 -30.10
C TYR A 7 -2.99 -12.54 -29.03
N LEU A 8 -3.39 -11.28 -29.17
CA LEU A 8 -3.09 -10.25 -28.17
C LEU A 8 -3.81 -10.52 -26.84
N LEU A 9 -5.08 -10.90 -26.87
CA LEU A 9 -5.83 -11.32 -25.68
C LEU A 9 -5.27 -12.61 -25.07
N TYR A 10 -4.84 -13.56 -25.90
CA TYR A 10 -4.18 -14.80 -25.46
C TYR A 10 -2.84 -14.51 -24.79
N LEU A 11 -2.02 -13.60 -25.33
CA LEU A 11 -0.75 -13.17 -24.75
C LEU A 11 -0.95 -12.40 -23.43
N ILE A 12 -1.96 -11.53 -23.36
CA ILE A 12 -2.35 -10.83 -22.12
C ILE A 12 -2.83 -11.86 -21.09
N SER A 13 -3.68 -12.81 -21.48
CA SER A 13 -4.16 -13.91 -20.63
C SER A 13 -3.02 -14.81 -20.15
N LEU A 14 -2.06 -15.17 -21.02
CA LEU A 14 -0.87 -15.94 -20.64
C LEU A 14 0.03 -15.18 -19.67
N LYS A 15 0.18 -13.86 -19.84
CA LYS A 15 0.97 -13.01 -18.93
C LYS A 15 0.30 -12.90 -17.55
N ILE A 16 -1.03 -12.77 -17.53
CA ILE A 16 -1.84 -12.77 -16.29
C ILE A 16 -1.79 -14.14 -15.60
N ASN A 17 -1.96 -15.24 -16.36
CA ASN A 17 -1.97 -16.59 -15.82
C ASN A 17 -0.58 -17.08 -15.38
N LYS A 18 0.52 -16.72 -16.07
CA LYS A 18 1.90 -16.99 -15.61
C LYS A 18 2.19 -16.33 -14.26
N SER A 19 1.69 -15.11 -14.07
CA SER A 19 1.77 -14.39 -12.79
C SER A 19 1.01 -15.08 -11.66
N ARG A 20 -0.10 -15.76 -12.00
CA ARG A 20 -0.94 -16.54 -11.09
C ARG A 20 -0.36 -17.92 -10.79
N LEU A 21 0.25 -18.60 -11.77
CA LEU A 21 0.88 -19.91 -11.61
C LEU A 21 2.16 -19.85 -10.76
N ILE A 22 2.96 -18.77 -10.86
CA ILE A 22 4.13 -18.53 -9.99
C ILE A 22 3.71 -18.22 -8.53
N LYS A 23 2.44 -17.91 -8.28
CA LYS A 23 1.92 -17.63 -6.92
C LYS A 23 1.79 -18.88 -6.05
N GLU A 24 1.72 -20.07 -6.66
CA GLU A 24 1.41 -21.35 -6.01
C GLU A 24 2.66 -22.11 -5.54
N MET A 25 3.85 -21.83 -6.09
CA MET A 25 5.10 -22.48 -5.70
C MET A 25 5.79 -21.75 -4.53
N GLY A 26 5.41 -22.08 -3.29
CA GLY A 26 6.23 -21.92 -2.08
C GLY A 26 6.29 -20.52 -1.45
N ARG A 27 5.51 -20.29 -0.39
CA ARG A 27 5.72 -19.17 0.55
C ARG A 27 6.74 -19.59 1.62
N GLY A 28 8.03 -19.43 1.34
CA GLY A 28 9.07 -19.57 2.37
C GLY A 28 8.99 -18.42 3.39
N LYS A 29 9.29 -18.72 4.68
CA LYS A 29 9.51 -17.67 5.68
C LYS A 29 10.72 -16.83 5.27
N ILE A 30 10.60 -15.51 5.32
CA ILE A 30 11.70 -14.58 5.06
C ILE A 30 11.96 -13.74 6.31
N VAL A 31 13.21 -13.32 6.52
CA VAL A 31 13.58 -12.35 7.56
C VAL A 31 13.04 -10.96 7.17
N ILE A 32 12.56 -10.19 8.16
CA ILE A 32 12.12 -8.81 7.94
C ILE A 32 13.35 -7.90 7.94
N GLN A 33 14.00 -7.83 6.79
CA GLN A 33 15.11 -6.92 6.50
C GLN A 33 15.03 -6.44 5.04
N ARG A 34 15.86 -5.47 4.66
CA ARG A 34 15.94 -5.02 3.26
C ARG A 34 16.36 -6.21 2.38
N ILE A 35 15.63 -6.43 1.29
CA ILE A 35 15.99 -7.45 0.29
C ILE A 35 17.08 -6.88 -0.60
N ASP A 36 18.24 -7.52 -0.67
CA ASP A 36 19.39 -7.01 -1.44
C ASP A 36 19.21 -7.15 -2.94
N ASN A 37 18.75 -8.32 -3.39
CA ASN A 37 18.49 -8.58 -4.80
C ASN A 37 17.39 -7.64 -5.34
N THR A 38 17.76 -6.77 -6.29
CA THR A 38 16.88 -5.72 -6.82
C THR A 38 15.62 -6.28 -7.49
N THR A 39 15.73 -7.36 -8.26
CA THR A 39 14.59 -8.00 -8.93
C THR A 39 13.61 -8.58 -7.90
N SER A 40 14.12 -9.34 -6.93
CA SER A 40 13.31 -9.89 -5.83
C SER A 40 12.67 -8.79 -4.99
N ARG A 41 13.38 -7.68 -4.75
CA ARG A 41 12.86 -6.51 -4.03
C ARG A 41 11.72 -5.87 -4.81
N GLN A 42 11.83 -5.68 -6.12
CA GLN A 42 10.79 -5.09 -6.97
C GLN A 42 9.54 -5.97 -7.05
N VAL A 43 9.71 -7.28 -7.22
CA VAL A 43 8.59 -8.23 -7.22
C VAL A 43 7.91 -8.26 -5.86
N THR A 44 8.69 -8.30 -4.77
CA THR A 44 8.16 -8.29 -3.40
C THR A 44 7.45 -6.99 -3.08
N PHE A 45 8.00 -5.84 -3.45
CA PHE A 45 7.36 -4.54 -3.30
C PHE A 45 6.00 -4.54 -4.00
N SER A 46 5.95 -4.97 -5.25
CA SER A 46 4.70 -5.03 -6.03
C SER A 46 3.65 -5.92 -5.37
N LYS A 47 4.04 -7.12 -4.90
CA LYS A 47 3.13 -8.06 -4.23
C LYS A 47 2.67 -7.53 -2.86
N ARG A 48 3.58 -7.06 -2.02
CA ARG A 48 3.27 -6.55 -0.66
C ARG A 48 2.47 -5.26 -0.70
N ARG A 49 2.80 -4.31 -1.58
CA ARG A 49 2.03 -3.09 -1.80
C ARG A 49 0.59 -3.42 -2.18
N ASN A 50 0.39 -4.34 -3.13
CA ASN A 50 -0.95 -4.75 -3.54
C ASN A 50 -1.70 -5.48 -2.40
N GLY A 51 -1.02 -6.30 -1.60
CA GLY A 51 -1.60 -6.93 -0.42
C GLY A 51 -2.02 -5.93 0.65
N LEU A 52 -1.17 -4.94 0.93
CA LEU A 52 -1.44 -3.87 1.89
C LEU A 52 -2.61 -2.99 1.45
N LEU A 53 -2.66 -2.61 0.17
CA LEU A 53 -3.79 -1.87 -0.42
C LEU A 53 -5.11 -2.62 -0.25
N LYS A 54 -5.12 -3.94 -0.47
CA LYS A 54 -6.32 -4.75 -0.26
C LYS A 54 -6.76 -4.73 1.21
N LYS A 55 -5.81 -4.87 2.14
CA LYS A 55 -6.11 -4.82 3.58
C LYS A 55 -6.61 -3.44 4.04
N ALA A 56 -6.01 -2.36 3.54
CA ALA A 56 -6.48 -1.00 3.80
C ALA A 56 -7.93 -0.80 3.30
N LYS A 57 -8.24 -1.29 2.10
CA LYS A 57 -9.60 -1.24 1.54
C LYS A 57 -10.60 -2.09 2.34
N GLU A 58 -10.23 -3.32 2.71
CA GLU A 58 -11.05 -4.20 3.55
C GLU A 58 -11.39 -3.51 4.88
N LEU A 59 -10.39 -2.94 5.56
CA LEU A 59 -10.57 -2.22 6.82
C LEU A 59 -11.51 -1.01 6.68
N ALA A 60 -11.31 -0.20 5.65
CA ALA A 60 -12.13 0.98 5.39
C ALA A 60 -13.62 0.61 5.21
N ILE A 61 -13.90 -0.50 4.52
CA ILE A 61 -15.27 -0.97 4.26
C ILE A 61 -15.87 -1.64 5.50
N LEU A 62 -15.15 -2.58 6.12
CA LEU A 62 -15.68 -3.40 7.22
C LEU A 62 -15.99 -2.59 8.47
N CYS A 63 -15.24 -1.52 8.69
CA CYS A 63 -15.31 -0.73 9.92
C CYS A 63 -15.78 0.72 9.68
N ASP A 64 -16.21 1.05 8.46
CA ASP A 64 -16.55 2.43 8.05
C ASP A 64 -15.47 3.46 8.46
N ALA A 65 -14.21 3.05 8.31
CA ALA A 65 -13.07 3.83 8.77
C ALA A 65 -12.50 4.70 7.64
N GLN A 66 -12.12 5.94 7.96
CA GLN A 66 -11.31 6.76 7.05
C GLN A 66 -9.88 6.23 7.05
N VAL A 67 -9.41 5.75 5.89
CA VAL A 67 -8.08 5.13 5.74
C VAL A 67 -7.34 5.77 4.57
N GLY A 68 -6.12 6.22 4.84
CA GLY A 68 -5.17 6.73 3.84
C GLY A 68 -3.85 5.95 3.90
N LEU A 69 -3.24 5.71 2.74
CA LEU A 69 -1.95 5.06 2.59
C LEU A 69 -1.12 5.81 1.55
N ILE A 70 0.12 6.17 1.92
CA ILE A 70 1.10 6.82 1.04
C ILE A 70 2.37 5.98 1.06
N ILE A 71 2.87 5.61 -0.12
CA ILE A 71 4.07 4.81 -0.30
C ILE A 71 4.96 5.45 -1.35
N PHE A 72 6.19 5.78 -0.96
CA PHE A 72 7.25 6.17 -1.89
C PHE A 72 8.14 4.96 -2.16
N SER A 73 8.33 4.60 -3.42
CA SER A 73 9.31 3.57 -3.78
C SER A 73 10.73 4.12 -3.69
N SER A 74 11.72 3.21 -3.65
CA SER A 74 13.13 3.57 -3.79
C SER A 74 13.48 4.22 -5.14
N THR A 75 12.55 4.22 -6.10
CA THR A 75 12.69 4.88 -7.39
C THR A 75 11.99 6.25 -7.42
N GLY A 76 11.54 6.75 -6.27
CA GLY A 76 10.83 8.03 -6.14
C GLY A 76 9.38 8.01 -6.64
N LYS A 77 8.80 6.83 -6.97
CA LYS A 77 7.41 6.77 -7.44
C LYS A 77 6.46 6.78 -6.26
N LEU A 78 5.45 7.66 -6.34
CA LEU A 78 4.34 7.71 -5.41
C LEU A 78 3.30 6.62 -5.76
N TYR A 79 2.88 5.88 -4.74
CA TYR A 79 1.71 5.02 -4.76
C TYR A 79 0.84 5.38 -3.59
N GLU A 80 -0.44 5.66 -3.84
CA GLU A 80 -1.36 6.09 -2.80
C GLU A 80 -2.72 5.42 -2.89
N PHE A 81 -3.42 5.44 -1.77
CA PHE A 81 -4.82 5.03 -1.65
C PHE A 81 -5.49 5.83 -0.54
N ALA A 82 -6.72 6.26 -0.81
CA ALA A 82 -7.64 6.75 0.21
C ALA A 82 -9.04 6.22 -0.15
N ASN A 83 -9.86 5.89 0.85
CA ASN A 83 -11.27 5.53 0.62
C ASN A 83 -12.15 6.76 0.29
N ASN A 84 -11.66 7.96 0.60
CA ASN A 84 -12.21 9.24 0.14
C ASN A 84 -11.10 9.99 -0.63
N SER A 85 -10.92 11.29 -0.40
CA SER A 85 -9.81 12.06 -0.94
C SER A 85 -8.56 11.96 -0.05
N MET A 86 -7.38 11.87 -0.68
CA MET A 86 -6.11 11.95 0.05
C MET A 86 -5.98 13.31 0.74
N LYS A 87 -6.38 14.39 0.05
CA LYS A 87 -6.39 15.74 0.59
C LYS A 87 -7.22 15.83 1.87
N SER A 88 -8.46 15.35 1.86
CA SER A 88 -9.34 15.41 3.04
C SER A 88 -8.81 14.57 4.21
N THR A 89 -8.11 13.48 3.92
CA THR A 89 -7.47 12.63 4.94
C THR A 89 -6.30 13.35 5.60
N ILE A 90 -5.45 14.02 4.81
CA ILE A 90 -4.33 14.82 5.31
C ILE A 90 -4.83 16.04 6.09
N ASP A 91 -5.82 16.76 5.57
CA ASP A 91 -6.40 17.94 6.22
C ASP A 91 -6.98 17.58 7.60
N ARG A 92 -7.71 16.46 7.70
CA ARG A 92 -8.24 15.96 8.98
C ARG A 92 -7.12 15.58 9.96
N TYR A 93 -6.05 14.95 9.47
CA TYR A 93 -4.89 14.61 10.31
C TYR A 93 -4.21 15.87 10.87
N ASN A 94 -3.95 16.87 10.03
CA ASN A 94 -3.31 18.11 10.46
C ASN A 94 -4.14 18.84 11.51
N LYS A 95 -5.46 18.96 11.29
CA LYS A 95 -6.38 19.56 12.26
C LYS A 95 -6.31 18.89 13.63
N ILE A 96 -6.42 17.56 13.69
CA ILE A 96 -6.39 16.80 14.96
C ILE A 96 -5.01 16.91 15.62
N LYS A 97 -3.94 16.90 14.83
CA LYS A 97 -2.57 17.04 15.33
C LYS A 97 -2.35 18.41 15.99
N GLU A 98 -2.85 19.48 15.39
CA GLU A 98 -2.79 20.84 15.93
C GLU A 98 -3.60 20.95 17.23
N GLU A 99 -4.82 20.41 17.27
CA GLU A 99 -5.65 20.35 18.48
C GLU A 99 -4.95 19.62 19.63
N ASN A 100 -4.29 18.49 19.36
CA ASN A 100 -3.55 17.72 20.36
C ASN A 100 -2.31 18.47 20.89
N ASN A 101 -1.63 19.24 20.05
CA ASN A 101 -0.47 20.03 20.49
C ASN A 101 -0.91 21.21 21.39
N ASN A 102 -2.07 21.81 21.10
CA ASN A 102 -2.60 22.96 21.86
C ASN A 102 -3.20 22.56 23.22
N MET A 103 -3.50 21.27 23.45
CA MET A 103 -3.96 20.75 24.73
C MET A 103 -2.81 20.36 25.69
N ASN A 104 -1.55 20.58 25.30
CA ASN A 104 -0.38 20.26 26.12
C ASN A 104 0.43 21.46 26.66
N PRO A 105 -0.16 22.53 27.25
CA PRO A 105 0.57 23.53 28.03
C PRO A 105 0.26 23.50 29.54
N MET A 106 0.03 22.33 30.16
CA MET A 106 -0.09 22.25 31.63
C MET A 106 0.32 20.89 32.21
N SER A 107 1.60 20.55 32.14
CA SER A 107 2.21 19.53 33.00
C SER A 107 3.65 19.86 33.38
N GLU A 108 3.92 21.14 33.68
CA GLU A 108 4.99 21.52 34.61
C GLU A 108 4.34 22.03 35.91
N VAL A 109 3.71 21.12 36.66
CA VAL A 109 3.54 21.37 38.09
C VAL A 109 4.86 20.96 38.73
N LYS A 110 5.64 21.97 39.12
CA LYS A 110 6.77 21.88 40.05
C LYS A 110 6.44 20.88 41.17
N VAL A 111 7.16 19.75 41.20
CA VAL A 111 7.36 19.02 42.44
C VAL A 111 8.64 19.56 43.02
N THR A 112 8.44 20.44 44.00
CA THR A 112 9.42 20.90 44.99
C THR A 112 10.13 19.71 45.64
#